data_AF-A0A6J5VF37-F1
#
_entry.id   AF-A0A6J5VF37-F1
#
_cell.length_a   1.000
_cell.length_b   1.000
_cell.length_c   1.000
_cell.angle_alpha   90.00
_cell.angle_beta   90.00
_cell.angle_gamma   90.00
#
_symmetry.space_group_name_H-M   'P 1'
#
loop_
_entity.id
_entity.type
_entity.pdbx_description
1 polymer ?
#
loop_
_entity_poly.entity_id
_entity_poly.type
_entity_poly.pdbx_seq_one_letter_code
_entity_poly.pdbx_strand_id
1 'polypeptide(L)'
;MGFHLGVNKLRDAERRLVPAPDDNSARSSRSKIQSVPRILRSHSNLDKCFEPRVLAMGPIHHDKCIEAEKLKYTLAADFVKDFGCTYDQLYKQILDRIAEIKDFYNNEATKCYDDDETLAWMLFIDACSTLQFMHKIDRLEEFGMNRTQAAFAQLDLFLLENQLPYQLLELLMSSNPKKGSCSEIIAAEMPLDMQLKLNNNNARAIRAAYLFKEAGNTHLPSHIPRPTYHLPDYGHPTYHLLDFLRERMLGPPPKVPNADHRKEDNSPSFRNAQELKAAGVHFRRSKTSSLWDISFTSLGLVGFLNLPPINEDAMSLFLNLIAYEMCPDFLNNFGVTSYFSFLSSLIAHPDDAKQLRSAHILCNLRGSDQALADLFHEIGPDLVLAHPMYSSINAKLEKHYKTKWKAWMAQFFEDHFSSPWVMLAFTGALTALVLSGIQTRYTVCSFYQK
;
A
#
# COMPACT_ATOMS: atom_id res chain seq x y z
N MET A 1 38.43 18.20 -19.96
CA MET A 1 38.28 16.76 -19.63
C MET A 1 36.82 16.34 -19.40
N GLY A 2 35.95 17.18 -18.82
CA GLY A 2 34.54 16.83 -18.56
C GLY A 2 33.64 16.66 -19.80
N PHE A 3 33.84 17.44 -20.87
CA PHE A 3 33.00 17.37 -22.08
C PHE A 3 33.13 16.03 -22.82
N HIS A 4 34.35 15.55 -23.08
CA HIS A 4 34.58 14.27 -23.74
C HIS A 4 34.07 13.08 -22.92
N LEU A 5 34.23 13.13 -21.59
CA LEU A 5 33.66 12.11 -20.70
C LEU A 5 32.12 12.13 -20.71
N GLY A 6 31.51 13.32 -20.78
CA GLY A 6 30.07 13.50 -20.92
C GLY A 6 29.53 12.98 -22.25
N VAL A 7 30.21 13.26 -23.36
CA VAL A 7 29.84 12.76 -24.70
C VAL A 7 29.96 11.24 -24.78
N ASN A 8 30.98 10.63 -24.15
CA ASN A 8 31.08 9.17 -24.11
C ASN A 8 29.94 8.53 -23.33
N LYS A 9 29.54 9.12 -22.19
CA LYS A 9 28.36 8.68 -21.44
C LYS A 9 27.07 8.82 -22.25
N LEU A 10 26.92 9.90 -23.02
CA LEU A 10 25.78 10.10 -23.92
C LEU A 10 25.76 9.08 -25.05
N ARG A 11 26.90 8.80 -25.69
CA ARG A 11 27.00 7.76 -26.74
C ARG A 11 26.74 6.36 -26.19
N ASP A 12 27.12 6.08 -24.95
CA ASP A 12 26.78 4.82 -24.28
C ASP A 12 25.29 4.73 -23.97
N ALA A 13 24.64 5.84 -23.64
CA ALA A 13 23.19 5.91 -23.47
C ALA A 13 22.44 5.77 -24.81
N GLU A 14 22.90 6.45 -25.87
CA GLU A 14 22.36 6.33 -27.24
C GLU A 14 22.44 4.90 -27.76
N ARG A 15 23.53 4.18 -27.46
CA ARG A 15 23.65 2.75 -27.78
C ARG A 15 22.65 1.86 -27.05
N ARG A 16 22.12 2.29 -25.90
CA ARG A 16 21.04 1.61 -25.15
C ARG A 16 19.64 2.03 -25.62
N LEU A 17 19.52 3.12 -26.39
CA LEU A 17 18.26 3.60 -26.96
C LEU A 17 17.91 2.92 -28.30
N VAL A 18 18.89 2.33 -28.99
CA VAL A 18 18.62 1.52 -30.18
C VAL A 18 17.93 0.23 -29.74
N PRO A 19 16.65 0.00 -30.09
CA PRO A 19 16.01 -1.27 -29.80
C PRO A 19 16.79 -2.37 -30.52
N ALA A 20 17.14 -3.44 -29.81
CA ALA A 20 17.61 -4.65 -30.47
C ALA A 20 16.54 -5.08 -31.50
N PRO A 21 16.94 -5.54 -32.69
CA PRO A 21 15.98 -5.97 -33.71
C PRO A 21 15.11 -7.10 -33.14
N ASP A 22 13.81 -6.82 -33.03
CA ASP A 22 12.73 -7.73 -32.63
C ASP A 22 13.07 -8.76 -31.55
N ASP A 23 13.45 -8.26 -30.36
CA ASP A 23 13.28 -9.02 -29.12
C ASP A 23 11.99 -8.53 -28.44
N ASN A 24 10.85 -9.00 -28.95
CA ASN A 24 9.56 -8.95 -28.24
C ASN A 24 9.55 -9.87 -27.00
N SER A 25 10.69 -10.48 -26.67
CA SER A 25 11.05 -11.01 -25.36
C SER A 25 12.13 -10.12 -24.72
N ALA A 26 12.03 -9.82 -23.42
CA ALA A 26 13.09 -9.25 -22.56
C ALA A 26 13.02 -7.76 -22.13
N ARG A 27 11.84 -7.12 -22.14
CA ARG A 27 11.40 -6.55 -20.84
C ARG A 27 10.88 -7.75 -20.06
N SER A 28 11.55 -8.16 -18.98
CA SER A 28 10.99 -9.17 -18.07
C SER A 28 9.54 -8.77 -17.80
N SER A 29 8.58 -9.56 -18.27
CA SER A 29 7.15 -9.35 -18.01
C SER A 29 6.78 -9.68 -16.55
N ARG A 30 7.79 -9.94 -15.72
CA ARG A 30 7.68 -10.36 -14.33
C ARG A 30 8.33 -9.32 -13.43
N SER A 31 7.59 -8.93 -12.40
CA SER A 31 8.10 -8.09 -11.31
C SER A 31 9.14 -8.87 -10.51
N LYS A 32 10.28 -8.24 -10.26
CA LYS A 32 11.41 -8.79 -9.51
C LYS A 32 11.40 -8.26 -8.08
N ILE A 33 11.84 -9.10 -7.15
CA ILE A 33 12.17 -8.71 -5.78
C ILE A 33 13.40 -7.82 -5.84
N GLN A 34 13.29 -6.61 -5.29
CA GLN A 34 14.33 -5.59 -5.38
C GLN A 34 14.23 -4.58 -4.24
N SER A 35 15.21 -3.68 -4.20
CA SER A 35 15.28 -2.64 -3.18
C SER A 35 14.22 -1.56 -3.32
N VAL A 36 13.87 -0.98 -2.18
CA VAL A 36 12.95 0.16 -2.05
C VAL A 36 13.45 1.32 -2.92
N PRO A 37 12.56 1.94 -3.71
CA PRO A 37 12.92 3.09 -4.53
C PRO A 37 13.55 4.22 -3.71
N ARG A 38 14.61 4.84 -4.25
CA ARG A 38 15.38 5.89 -3.56
C ARG A 38 14.54 7.08 -3.09
N ILE A 39 13.44 7.39 -3.80
CA ILE A 39 12.51 8.48 -3.45
C ILE A 39 11.88 8.24 -2.07
N LEU A 40 11.54 6.99 -1.73
CA LEU A 40 10.99 6.67 -0.41
C LEU A 40 12.08 6.64 0.67
N ARG A 41 13.29 6.18 0.33
CA ARG A 41 14.43 6.18 1.27
C ARG A 41 15.02 7.57 1.54
N SER A 42 14.79 8.57 0.69
CA SER A 42 15.24 9.94 1.00
C SER A 42 14.53 10.55 2.21
N HIS A 43 13.39 9.99 2.61
CA HIS A 43 12.68 10.36 3.82
C HIS A 43 13.29 9.63 5.03
N SER A 44 14.24 10.28 5.69
CA SER A 44 15.04 9.67 6.79
C SER A 44 14.23 9.06 7.93
N ASN A 45 12.97 9.50 8.12
CA ASN A 45 12.07 8.96 9.14
C ASN A 45 11.48 7.59 8.75
N LEU A 46 11.54 7.20 7.48
CA LEU A 46 10.87 6.02 6.94
C LEU A 46 11.78 4.80 6.78
N ASP A 47 13.10 4.94 6.89
CA ASP A 47 14.05 3.84 6.68
C ASP A 47 13.73 2.61 7.53
N LYS A 48 13.35 2.83 8.81
CA LYS A 48 12.96 1.76 9.74
C LYS A 48 11.69 1.00 9.34
N CYS A 49 10.90 1.52 8.40
CA CYS A 49 9.68 0.87 7.92
C CYS A 49 9.98 -0.22 6.89
N PHE A 50 11.21 -0.29 6.37
CA PHE A 50 11.60 -1.23 5.31
C PHE A 50 12.57 -2.31 5.80
N GLU A 51 13.13 -2.17 7.01
CA GLU A 51 14.05 -3.14 7.62
C GLU A 51 13.32 -4.18 8.48
N PRO A 52 13.68 -5.48 8.38
CA PRO A 52 13.13 -6.50 9.26
C PRO A 52 13.60 -6.30 10.70
N ARG A 53 12.76 -6.69 11.64
CA ARG A 53 12.99 -6.48 13.08
C ARG A 53 13.29 -7.77 13.83
N VAL A 54 12.76 -8.88 13.37
CA VAL A 54 12.85 -10.19 14.00
C VAL A 54 13.24 -11.25 12.99
N LEU A 55 12.59 -11.30 11.82
CA LEU A 55 12.78 -12.39 10.86
C LEU A 55 13.25 -11.85 9.50
N ALA A 56 14.55 -11.95 9.24
CA ALA A 56 15.12 -11.64 7.94
C ALA A 56 15.07 -12.86 7.00
N MET A 57 14.66 -12.63 5.76
CA MET A 57 14.50 -13.63 4.71
C MET A 57 15.01 -13.11 3.37
N GLY A 58 15.51 -14.03 2.56
CA GLY A 58 15.95 -13.75 1.22
C GLY A 58 17.25 -12.93 1.20
N PRO A 59 17.79 -12.68 0.00
CA PRO A 59 19.19 -12.28 -0.14
C PRO A 59 19.49 -10.82 0.24
N ILE A 60 18.49 -9.92 0.23
CA ILE A 60 18.71 -8.47 0.47
C ILE A 60 18.98 -8.19 1.95
N HIS A 61 18.23 -8.82 2.84
CA HIS A 61 18.32 -8.60 4.29
C HIS A 61 18.87 -9.80 5.06
N HIS A 62 19.36 -10.85 4.39
CA HIS A 62 19.82 -12.09 5.04
C HIS A 62 20.69 -11.87 6.28
N ASP A 63 21.67 -10.95 6.21
CA ASP A 63 22.61 -10.66 7.31
C ASP A 63 22.01 -9.79 8.44
N LYS A 64 20.72 -9.45 8.35
CA LYS A 64 19.98 -8.75 9.41
C LYS A 64 19.37 -9.78 10.36
N CYS A 65 19.08 -9.37 11.60
CA CYS A 65 18.44 -10.22 12.61
C CYS A 65 19.19 -11.55 12.88
N ILE A 66 20.51 -11.47 13.07
CA ILE A 66 21.39 -12.65 13.27
C ILE A 66 20.90 -13.53 14.44
N GLU A 67 20.29 -12.93 15.48
CA GLU A 67 19.75 -13.69 16.60
C GLU A 67 18.61 -14.65 16.19
N ALA A 68 17.95 -14.39 15.07
CA ALA A 68 16.87 -15.22 14.55
C ALA A 68 17.35 -16.41 13.71
N GLU A 69 18.66 -16.53 13.43
CA GLU A 69 19.13 -17.66 12.62
C GLU A 69 18.85 -19.02 13.27
N LYS A 70 19.13 -19.14 14.57
CA LYS A 70 18.83 -20.38 15.30
C LYS A 70 17.34 -20.74 15.22
N LEU A 71 16.47 -19.73 15.26
CA LEU A 71 15.03 -19.90 15.13
C LEU A 71 14.66 -20.38 13.72
N LYS A 72 15.24 -19.79 12.65
CA LYS A 72 15.02 -20.22 11.27
C LYS A 72 15.39 -21.68 11.05
N TYR A 73 16.57 -22.10 11.51
CA TYR A 73 16.97 -23.51 11.45
C TYR A 73 16.02 -24.43 12.23
N THR A 74 15.54 -23.99 13.39
CA THR A 74 14.58 -24.78 14.19
C THR A 74 13.24 -24.94 13.45
N LEU A 75 12.71 -23.85 12.90
CA LEU A 75 11.47 -23.85 12.11
C LEU A 75 11.63 -24.67 10.82
N ALA A 76 12.76 -24.54 10.12
CA ALA A 76 13.04 -25.31 8.92
C ALA A 76 13.15 -26.81 9.22
N ALA A 77 13.82 -27.21 10.32
CA ALA A 77 13.87 -28.61 10.73
C ALA A 77 12.47 -29.17 11.06
N ASP A 78 11.65 -28.37 11.75
CA ASP A 78 10.27 -28.74 12.08
C ASP A 78 9.39 -28.85 10.82
N PHE A 79 9.56 -27.96 9.83
CA PHE A 79 8.93 -28.06 8.51
C PHE A 79 9.23 -29.40 7.85
N VAL A 80 10.51 -29.75 7.72
CA VAL A 80 10.92 -30.98 7.02
C VAL A 80 10.35 -32.22 7.71
N LYS A 81 10.36 -32.21 9.05
CA LYS A 81 9.76 -33.28 9.87
C LYS A 81 8.24 -33.38 9.68
N ASP A 82 7.52 -32.26 9.77
CA ASP A 82 6.06 -32.21 9.65
C ASP A 82 5.57 -32.54 8.22
N PHE A 83 6.36 -32.23 7.20
CA PHE A 83 6.09 -32.55 5.80
C PHE A 83 6.54 -33.96 5.41
N GLY A 84 7.31 -34.66 6.25
CA GLY A 84 7.74 -36.04 6.00
C GLY A 84 8.66 -36.20 4.79
N CYS A 85 9.42 -35.16 4.45
CA CYS A 85 10.44 -35.17 3.40
C CYS A 85 11.84 -35.28 4.02
N THR A 86 12.88 -35.52 3.20
CA THR A 86 14.27 -35.39 3.65
C THR A 86 14.85 -34.02 3.30
N TYR A 87 15.87 -33.58 4.06
CA TYR A 87 16.61 -32.35 3.76
C TYR A 87 17.16 -32.35 2.32
N ASP A 88 17.83 -33.44 1.94
CA ASP A 88 18.44 -33.57 0.60
C ASP A 88 17.42 -33.47 -0.53
N GLN A 89 16.22 -34.02 -0.34
CA GLN A 89 15.16 -33.97 -1.35
C GLN A 89 14.68 -32.54 -1.60
N LEU A 90 14.45 -31.77 -0.54
CA LEU A 90 13.95 -30.40 -0.64
C LEU A 90 15.04 -29.44 -1.10
N TYR A 91 16.25 -29.57 -0.53
CA TYR A 91 17.40 -28.77 -0.94
C TYR A 91 17.74 -28.98 -2.42
N LYS A 92 17.76 -30.24 -2.88
CA LYS A 92 18.05 -30.56 -4.29
C LYS A 92 17.01 -29.98 -5.25
N GLN A 93 15.73 -29.95 -4.87
CA GLN A 93 14.70 -29.31 -5.70
C GLN A 93 14.94 -27.82 -5.91
N ILE A 94 15.42 -27.12 -4.88
CA ILE A 94 15.78 -25.70 -4.98
C ILE A 94 17.04 -25.55 -5.83
N LEU A 95 18.08 -26.36 -5.56
CA LEU A 95 19.35 -26.30 -6.27
C LEU A 95 19.16 -26.56 -7.78
N ASP A 96 18.37 -27.57 -8.15
CA ASP A 96 18.10 -27.92 -9.55
C ASP A 96 17.36 -26.79 -10.30
N ARG A 97 16.67 -25.89 -9.58
CA ARG A 97 15.91 -24.75 -10.14
C ARG A 97 16.50 -23.39 -9.78
N ILE A 98 17.71 -23.35 -9.23
CA ILE A 98 18.29 -22.13 -8.64
C ILE A 98 18.40 -20.99 -9.66
N ALA A 99 18.76 -21.30 -10.91
CA ALA A 99 18.85 -20.30 -11.98
C ALA A 99 17.50 -19.64 -12.28
N GLU A 100 16.40 -20.40 -12.28
CA GLU A 100 15.04 -19.87 -12.44
C GLU A 100 14.63 -19.04 -11.22
N ILE A 101 14.96 -19.52 -10.01
CA ILE A 101 14.62 -18.85 -8.76
C ILE A 101 15.37 -17.51 -8.64
N LYS A 102 16.63 -17.47 -9.06
CA LYS A 102 17.49 -16.29 -9.08
C LYS A 102 16.94 -15.19 -10.00
N ASP A 103 16.27 -15.55 -11.10
CA ASP A 103 15.68 -14.57 -12.03
C ASP A 103 14.50 -13.78 -11.42
N PHE A 104 13.86 -14.27 -10.35
CA PHE A 104 12.85 -13.49 -9.61
C PHE A 104 13.46 -12.34 -8.80
N TYR A 105 14.77 -12.28 -8.65
CA TYR A 105 15.46 -11.18 -7.98
C TYR A 105 16.07 -10.23 -9.00
N ASN A 106 16.13 -8.95 -8.65
CA ASN A 106 16.99 -8.01 -9.37
C ASN A 106 18.46 -8.41 -9.18
N ASN A 107 19.28 -8.25 -10.21
CA ASN A 107 20.71 -8.62 -10.19
C ASN A 107 21.47 -8.03 -9.00
N GLU A 108 21.10 -6.83 -8.52
CA GLU A 108 21.74 -6.26 -7.33
C GLU A 108 21.39 -6.99 -6.03
N ALA A 109 20.19 -7.56 -5.93
CA ALA A 109 19.71 -8.24 -4.74
C ALA A 109 20.47 -9.54 -4.45
N THR A 110 20.92 -10.25 -5.48
CA THR A 110 21.69 -11.50 -5.34
C THR A 110 23.19 -11.31 -5.58
N LYS A 111 23.67 -10.07 -5.70
CA LYS A 111 25.06 -9.78 -6.08
C LYS A 111 26.10 -10.30 -5.09
N CYS A 112 25.74 -10.45 -3.82
CA CYS A 112 26.62 -10.98 -2.78
C CYS A 112 26.75 -12.52 -2.81
N TYR A 113 26.01 -13.20 -3.68
CA TYR A 113 26.03 -14.66 -3.82
C TYR A 113 26.68 -15.04 -5.15
N ASP A 114 28.00 -15.27 -5.08
CA ASP A 114 28.81 -15.66 -6.23
C ASP A 114 28.62 -17.14 -6.61
N ASP A 115 28.15 -17.96 -5.66
CA ASP A 115 27.86 -19.37 -5.86
C ASP A 115 26.37 -19.71 -5.63
N ASP A 116 25.84 -20.55 -6.52
CA ASP A 116 24.44 -20.92 -6.50
C ASP A 116 24.09 -21.89 -5.35
N GLU A 117 25.08 -22.63 -4.81
CA GLU A 117 24.87 -23.52 -3.65
C GLU A 117 24.57 -22.73 -2.37
N THR A 118 25.33 -21.67 -2.09
CA THR A 118 25.10 -20.79 -0.94
C THR A 118 23.76 -20.07 -1.05
N LEU A 119 23.42 -19.58 -2.26
CA LEU A 119 22.10 -18.99 -2.50
C LEU A 119 20.98 -20.02 -2.28
N ALA A 120 21.11 -21.22 -2.83
CA ALA A 120 20.13 -22.28 -2.68
C ALA A 120 19.95 -22.70 -1.21
N TRP A 121 21.05 -22.79 -0.44
CA TRP A 121 21.01 -23.14 0.97
C TRP A 121 20.30 -22.07 1.80
N MET A 122 20.64 -20.79 1.60
CA MET A 122 19.96 -19.68 2.25
C MET A 122 18.45 -19.71 1.94
N LEU A 123 18.09 -19.85 0.67
CA LEU A 123 16.69 -19.91 0.24
C LEU A 123 15.96 -21.13 0.81
N PHE A 124 16.64 -22.27 0.95
CA PHE A 124 16.08 -23.47 1.57
C PHE A 124 15.68 -23.22 3.04
N ILE A 125 16.60 -22.68 3.84
CA ILE A 125 16.35 -22.38 5.25
C ILE A 125 15.26 -21.31 5.39
N ASP A 126 15.37 -20.22 4.63
CA ASP A 126 14.42 -19.10 4.72
C ASP A 126 13.02 -19.53 4.24
N ALA A 127 12.89 -20.29 3.15
CA ALA A 127 11.58 -20.72 2.67
C ALA A 127 10.91 -21.75 3.58
N CYS A 128 11.65 -22.75 4.08
CA CYS A 128 11.09 -23.74 5.01
C CYS A 128 10.68 -23.09 6.33
N SER A 129 11.52 -22.21 6.88
CA SER A 129 11.23 -21.51 8.12
C SER A 129 10.03 -20.57 7.99
N THR A 130 9.90 -19.85 6.87
CA THR A 130 8.74 -18.98 6.58
C THR A 130 7.44 -19.77 6.45
N LEU A 131 7.45 -20.89 5.72
CA LEU A 131 6.28 -21.75 5.61
C LEU A 131 5.85 -22.30 6.97
N GLN A 132 6.81 -22.74 7.81
CA GLN A 132 6.50 -23.26 9.14
C GLN A 132 6.08 -22.17 10.12
N PHE A 133 6.69 -20.99 10.04
CA PHE A 133 6.29 -19.83 10.83
C PHE A 133 4.82 -19.49 10.58
N MET A 134 4.42 -19.41 9.31
CA MET A 134 3.03 -19.18 8.93
C MET A 134 2.14 -20.31 9.45
N HIS A 135 2.54 -21.57 9.26
CA HIS A 135 1.78 -22.74 9.68
C HIS A 135 1.57 -22.85 11.20
N LYS A 136 2.55 -22.41 12.01
CA LYS A 136 2.54 -22.54 13.47
C LYS A 136 2.30 -21.22 14.18
N ILE A 137 1.69 -20.23 13.52
CA ILE A 137 1.63 -18.86 14.04
C ILE A 137 0.98 -18.75 15.44
N ASP A 138 -0.01 -19.59 15.74
CA ASP A 138 -0.68 -19.64 17.04
C ASP A 138 0.12 -20.40 18.12
N ARG A 139 1.23 -21.05 17.74
CA ARG A 139 2.05 -21.94 18.59
C ARG A 139 3.52 -21.55 18.60
N LEU A 140 3.85 -20.32 18.19
CA LEU A 140 5.24 -19.84 18.15
C LEU A 140 5.91 -19.78 19.53
N GLU A 141 5.13 -19.80 20.61
CA GLU A 141 5.65 -19.97 21.98
C GLU A 141 6.43 -21.29 22.15
N GLU A 142 6.09 -22.35 21.40
CA GLU A 142 6.83 -23.63 21.36
C GLU A 142 8.25 -23.47 20.79
N PHE A 143 8.47 -22.44 19.97
CA PHE A 143 9.75 -22.08 19.37
C PHE A 143 10.48 -20.98 20.15
N GLY A 144 9.99 -20.64 21.35
CA GLY A 144 10.59 -19.62 22.21
C GLY A 144 10.30 -18.18 21.78
N MET A 145 9.35 -17.95 20.86
CA MET A 145 8.91 -16.61 20.50
C MET A 145 7.76 -16.14 21.40
N ASN A 146 7.91 -14.96 21.98
CA ASN A 146 6.79 -14.30 22.64
C ASN A 146 5.85 -13.65 21.60
N ARG A 147 4.63 -13.29 22.02
CA ARG A 147 3.62 -12.69 21.15
C ARG A 147 4.07 -11.41 20.44
N THR A 148 4.89 -10.59 21.10
CA THR A 148 5.41 -9.35 20.51
C THR A 148 6.43 -9.65 19.41
N GLN A 149 7.32 -10.61 19.62
CA GLN A 149 8.26 -11.07 18.59
C GLN A 149 7.53 -11.68 17.41
N ALA A 150 6.53 -12.53 17.66
CA ALA A 150 5.69 -13.12 16.62
C ALA A 150 4.98 -12.04 15.78
N ALA A 151 4.42 -11.01 16.42
CA ALA A 151 3.76 -9.91 15.71
C ALA A 151 4.74 -9.11 14.82
N PHE A 152 5.97 -8.86 15.27
CA PHE A 152 6.97 -8.19 14.43
C PHE A 152 7.52 -9.09 13.32
N ALA A 153 7.84 -10.35 13.61
CA ALA A 153 8.24 -11.32 12.59
C ALA A 153 7.18 -11.48 11.49
N GLN A 154 5.91 -11.41 11.87
CA GLN A 154 4.81 -11.44 10.92
C GLN A 154 4.76 -10.21 10.01
N LEU A 155 5.05 -9.01 10.54
CA LEU A 155 5.17 -7.81 9.69
C LEU A 155 6.38 -7.91 8.76
N ASP A 156 7.48 -8.51 9.24
CA ASP A 156 8.69 -8.71 8.45
C ASP A 156 8.42 -9.57 7.20
N LEU A 157 7.44 -10.50 7.24
CA LEU A 157 7.02 -11.31 6.09
C LEU A 157 6.56 -10.51 4.87
N PHE A 158 6.13 -9.27 5.09
CA PHE A 158 5.51 -8.42 4.07
C PHE A 158 6.32 -7.14 3.81
N LEU A 159 7.61 -7.11 4.16
CA LEU A 159 8.49 -6.01 3.75
C LEU A 159 9.01 -6.28 2.34
N LEU A 160 9.04 -5.27 1.48
CA LEU A 160 9.42 -5.39 0.06
C LEU A 160 10.81 -6.02 -0.13
N GLU A 161 11.77 -5.62 0.73
CA GLU A 161 13.15 -6.10 0.68
C GLU A 161 13.37 -7.41 1.47
N ASN A 162 12.34 -7.94 2.09
CA ASN A 162 12.40 -9.15 2.90
C ASN A 162 11.47 -10.21 2.30
N GLN A 163 11.69 -10.55 1.03
CA GLN A 163 10.78 -11.41 0.27
C GLN A 163 11.49 -12.65 -0.29
N LEU A 164 10.70 -13.70 -0.44
CA LEU A 164 11.04 -14.92 -1.18
C LEU A 164 10.08 -15.04 -2.37
N PRO A 165 10.53 -15.58 -3.53
CA PRO A 165 9.67 -15.84 -4.66
C PRO A 165 8.52 -16.76 -4.27
N TYR A 166 7.31 -16.40 -4.65
CA TYR A 166 6.13 -17.21 -4.36
C TYR A 166 6.26 -18.61 -4.97
N GLN A 167 6.88 -18.71 -6.15
CA GLN A 167 7.14 -19.96 -6.87
C GLN A 167 8.11 -20.89 -6.12
N LEU A 168 9.02 -20.34 -5.31
CA LEU A 168 9.88 -21.14 -4.42
C LEU A 168 9.04 -21.76 -3.29
N LEU A 169 8.12 -20.98 -2.70
CA LEU A 169 7.22 -21.47 -1.67
C LEU A 169 6.29 -22.56 -2.23
N GLU A 170 5.74 -22.35 -3.43
CA GLU A 170 4.91 -23.34 -4.13
C GLU A 170 5.69 -24.63 -4.45
N LEU A 171 6.94 -24.52 -4.90
CA LEU A 171 7.80 -25.67 -5.17
C LEU A 171 7.93 -26.57 -3.94
N LEU A 172 8.26 -25.99 -2.78
CA LEU A 172 8.39 -26.75 -1.53
C LEU A 172 7.07 -27.37 -1.10
N MET A 173 5.97 -26.62 -1.18
CA MET A 173 4.65 -27.11 -0.81
C MET A 173 4.16 -28.26 -1.69
N SER A 174 4.54 -28.27 -2.98
CA SER A 174 4.17 -29.34 -3.91
C SER A 174 4.83 -30.69 -3.60
N SER A 175 5.86 -30.71 -2.76
CA SER A 175 6.58 -31.93 -2.36
C SER A 175 5.74 -32.90 -1.52
N ASN A 176 4.67 -32.43 -0.88
CA ASN A 176 3.72 -33.30 -0.17
C ASN A 176 2.26 -32.93 -0.46
N PRO A 177 1.61 -33.60 -1.43
CA PRO A 177 0.22 -33.31 -1.83
C PRO A 177 -0.82 -33.46 -0.71
N LYS A 178 -0.49 -34.17 0.38
CA LYS A 178 -1.41 -34.40 1.50
C LYS A 178 -1.57 -33.17 2.40
N LYS A 179 -0.67 -32.18 2.32
CA LYS A 179 -0.65 -31.00 3.19
C LYS A 179 -1.42 -29.78 2.65
N GLY A 180 -2.11 -29.92 1.51
CA GLY A 180 -2.90 -28.85 0.90
C GLY A 180 -2.09 -27.93 -0.02
N SER A 181 -2.74 -26.92 -0.58
CA SER A 181 -2.09 -25.97 -1.51
C SER A 181 -1.37 -24.85 -0.75
N CYS A 182 -0.27 -24.33 -1.32
CA CYS A 182 0.43 -23.12 -0.84
C CYS A 182 -0.55 -21.95 -0.64
N SER A 183 -1.50 -21.79 -1.58
CA SER A 183 -2.56 -20.79 -1.49
C SER A 183 -3.54 -21.01 -0.34
N GLU A 184 -3.78 -22.25 0.12
CA GLU A 184 -4.66 -22.54 1.26
C GLU A 184 -4.00 -22.11 2.58
N ILE A 185 -2.71 -22.40 2.76
CA ILE A 185 -1.95 -22.00 3.96
C ILE A 185 -1.73 -20.50 3.95
N ILE A 186 -1.22 -19.92 2.87
CA ILE A 186 -0.96 -18.47 2.80
C ILE A 186 -2.26 -17.65 2.93
N ALA A 187 -3.39 -18.13 2.41
CA ALA A 187 -4.69 -17.47 2.59
C ALA A 187 -5.30 -17.66 3.99
N ALA A 188 -4.99 -18.75 4.70
CA ALA A 188 -5.43 -19.02 6.06
C ALA A 188 -4.58 -18.30 7.12
N GLU A 189 -3.27 -18.15 6.86
CA GLU A 189 -2.25 -17.69 7.81
C GLU A 189 -1.93 -16.19 7.73
N MET A 190 -2.64 -15.43 6.89
CA MET A 190 -2.70 -13.97 7.03
C MET A 190 -3.14 -13.64 8.48
N PRO A 191 -2.54 -12.66 9.19
CA PRO A 191 -2.81 -12.47 10.63
C PRO A 191 -4.29 -12.44 10.95
N LEU A 192 -4.75 -13.21 11.94
CA LEU A 192 -6.16 -13.17 12.39
C LEU A 192 -6.57 -11.72 12.67
N ASP A 193 -5.69 -10.93 13.26
CA ASP A 193 -5.93 -9.53 13.59
C ASP A 193 -6.06 -8.64 12.35
N MET A 194 -5.30 -8.95 11.29
CA MET A 194 -5.37 -8.27 10.00
C MET A 194 -6.60 -8.73 9.21
N GLN A 195 -6.94 -10.02 9.24
CA GLN A 195 -8.17 -10.58 8.67
C GLN A 195 -9.44 -10.09 9.39
N LEU A 196 -9.39 -9.92 10.71
CA LEU A 196 -10.44 -9.38 11.57
C LEU A 196 -10.63 -7.87 11.32
N LYS A 197 -9.52 -7.13 11.15
CA LYS A 197 -9.51 -5.72 10.73
C LYS A 197 -10.02 -5.51 9.29
N LEU A 198 -9.81 -6.51 8.41
CA LEU A 198 -10.31 -6.55 7.03
C LEU A 198 -11.81 -6.96 6.92
N ASN A 199 -12.49 -7.31 8.03
CA ASN A 199 -13.92 -7.71 8.07
C ASN A 199 -14.36 -8.65 6.94
N ASN A 200 -13.51 -9.60 6.55
CA ASN A 200 -13.77 -10.47 5.42
C ASN A 200 -14.29 -11.82 5.92
N ASN A 201 -15.60 -12.06 5.79
CA ASN A 201 -16.23 -13.33 6.16
C ASN A 201 -15.58 -14.54 5.48
N ASN A 202 -14.99 -14.36 4.29
CA ASN A 202 -14.24 -15.42 3.61
C ASN A 202 -12.94 -15.78 4.34
N ALA A 203 -12.24 -14.84 4.99
CA ALA A 203 -10.98 -15.13 5.67
C ALA A 203 -11.19 -16.01 6.91
N ARG A 204 -12.22 -15.72 7.72
CA ARG A 204 -12.65 -16.59 8.84
C ARG A 204 -13.07 -17.98 8.35
N ALA A 205 -13.81 -18.05 7.24
CA ALA A 205 -14.22 -19.32 6.64
C ALA A 205 -13.04 -20.13 6.08
N ILE A 206 -12.06 -19.46 5.45
CA ILE A 206 -10.80 -20.07 4.97
C ILE A 206 -10.04 -20.69 6.15
N ARG A 207 -9.80 -19.91 7.22
CA ARG A 207 -9.06 -20.40 8.40
C ARG A 207 -9.81 -21.52 9.11
N ALA A 208 -11.13 -21.40 9.28
CA ALA A 208 -11.94 -22.48 9.83
C ALA A 208 -11.81 -23.74 8.96
N ALA A 209 -12.00 -23.64 7.65
CA ALA A 209 -11.89 -24.78 6.74
C ALA A 209 -10.49 -25.43 6.76
N TYR A 210 -9.44 -24.61 6.86
CA TYR A 210 -8.06 -25.07 7.00
C TYR A 210 -7.85 -25.87 8.30
N LEU A 211 -8.19 -25.29 9.45
CA LEU A 211 -8.08 -25.95 10.76
C LEU A 211 -8.91 -27.24 10.83
N PHE A 212 -10.08 -27.26 10.20
CA PHE A 212 -10.92 -28.47 10.11
C PHE A 212 -10.23 -29.59 9.32
N LYS A 213 -9.56 -29.26 8.21
CA LYS A 213 -8.80 -30.20 7.36
C LYS A 213 -7.53 -30.69 8.08
N GLU A 214 -6.83 -29.80 8.77
CA GLU A 214 -5.67 -30.12 9.62
C GLU A 214 -6.00 -31.12 10.72
N ALA A 215 -7.16 -30.98 11.36
CA ALA A 215 -7.63 -31.91 12.38
C ALA A 215 -7.98 -33.32 11.84
N GLY A 216 -7.71 -33.60 10.57
CA GLY A 216 -7.90 -34.91 9.94
C GLY A 216 -9.30 -35.15 9.38
N ASN A 217 -10.15 -34.12 9.31
CA ASN A 217 -11.52 -34.25 8.80
C ASN A 217 -11.56 -34.12 7.28
N THR A 218 -12.23 -35.06 6.61
CA THR A 218 -12.36 -35.12 5.14
C THR A 218 -13.53 -34.32 4.59
N HIS A 219 -14.51 -33.96 5.44
CA HIS A 219 -15.71 -33.24 5.03
C HIS A 219 -15.93 -31.98 5.86
N LEU A 220 -15.98 -30.84 5.18
CA LEU A 220 -16.30 -29.56 5.81
C LEU A 220 -17.78 -29.53 6.23
N PRO A 221 -18.12 -29.20 7.49
CA PRO A 221 -19.51 -29.10 7.93
C PRO A 221 -20.34 -28.12 7.08
N SER A 222 -21.61 -28.43 6.84
CA SER A 222 -22.51 -27.64 5.97
C SER A 222 -22.75 -26.20 6.44
N HIS A 223 -22.52 -25.90 7.71
CA HIS A 223 -22.65 -24.57 8.29
C HIS A 223 -21.40 -23.69 8.10
N ILE A 224 -20.26 -24.26 7.68
CA ILE A 224 -19.06 -23.50 7.35
C ILE A 224 -19.13 -23.13 5.86
N PRO A 225 -19.13 -21.84 5.49
CA PRO A 225 -19.12 -21.43 4.10
C PRO A 225 -17.93 -22.07 3.39
N ARG A 226 -18.16 -22.68 2.22
CA ARG A 226 -17.04 -23.15 1.38
C ARG A 226 -16.22 -21.93 0.97
N PRO A 227 -14.97 -21.80 1.41
CA PRO A 227 -14.16 -20.66 1.04
C PRO A 227 -13.85 -20.66 -0.45
N THR A 228 -13.93 -19.50 -1.09
CA THR A 228 -13.31 -19.27 -2.39
C THR A 228 -11.84 -18.96 -2.17
N TYR A 229 -10.97 -19.88 -2.58
CA TYR A 229 -9.52 -19.71 -2.53
C TYR A 229 -8.96 -18.92 -3.72
N HIS A 230 -9.79 -18.62 -4.72
CA HIS A 230 -9.38 -17.88 -5.89
C HIS A 230 -9.11 -16.42 -5.52
N LEU A 231 -7.83 -16.03 -5.63
CA LEU A 231 -7.44 -14.63 -5.68
C LEU A 231 -8.15 -13.95 -6.86
N PRO A 232 -8.39 -12.63 -6.77
CA PRO A 232 -8.84 -11.89 -7.94
C PRO A 232 -7.82 -12.04 -9.07
N ASP A 233 -8.31 -12.32 -10.28
CA ASP A 233 -7.43 -12.39 -11.45
C ASP A 233 -6.99 -10.98 -11.84
N TYR A 234 -5.72 -10.69 -11.59
CA TYR A 234 -5.05 -9.44 -11.97
C TYR A 234 -4.33 -9.53 -13.32
N GLY A 235 -4.45 -10.66 -14.04
CA GLY A 235 -3.81 -10.88 -15.33
C GLY A 235 -2.30 -11.18 -15.24
N HIS A 236 -1.80 -11.48 -14.03
CA HIS A 236 -0.42 -11.88 -13.77
C HIS A 236 -0.37 -12.95 -12.65
N PRO A 237 0.69 -13.79 -12.60
CA PRO A 237 0.91 -14.66 -11.45
C PRO A 237 1.34 -13.83 -10.22
N THR A 238 1.12 -14.37 -9.03
CA THR A 238 1.64 -13.81 -7.78
C THR A 238 3.17 -13.98 -7.73
N TYR A 239 3.90 -12.91 -7.41
CA TYR A 239 5.37 -12.93 -7.42
C TYR A 239 6.00 -13.23 -6.05
N HIS A 240 5.42 -12.72 -4.96
CA HIS A 240 5.89 -12.91 -3.58
C HIS A 240 4.78 -12.60 -2.56
N LEU A 241 5.04 -12.75 -1.26
CA LEU A 241 4.02 -12.58 -0.20
C LEU A 241 3.43 -11.17 -0.12
N LEU A 242 4.25 -10.14 -0.33
CA LEU A 242 3.76 -8.75 -0.38
C LEU A 242 2.81 -8.50 -1.57
N ASP A 243 3.07 -9.10 -2.73
CA ASP A 243 2.17 -9.02 -3.90
C ASP A 243 0.85 -9.74 -3.63
N PHE A 244 0.90 -10.94 -3.04
CA PHE A 244 -0.29 -11.66 -2.57
C PHE A 244 -1.14 -10.80 -1.63
N LEU A 245 -0.50 -10.11 -0.68
CA LEU A 245 -1.19 -9.23 0.25
C LEU A 245 -1.81 -8.02 -0.45
N ARG A 246 -1.10 -7.44 -1.42
CA ARG A 246 -1.59 -6.33 -2.25
C ARG A 246 -2.87 -6.72 -2.96
N GLU A 247 -2.89 -7.83 -3.69
CA GLU A 247 -4.05 -8.33 -4.43
C GLU A 247 -5.27 -8.52 -3.52
N ARG A 248 -5.02 -9.03 -2.30
CA ARG A 248 -6.06 -9.25 -1.29
C ARG A 248 -6.58 -7.96 -0.65
N MET A 249 -5.72 -6.99 -0.39
CA MET A 249 -6.11 -5.68 0.13
C MET A 249 -6.90 -4.89 -0.92
N LEU A 250 -6.53 -5.00 -2.19
CA LEU A 250 -7.26 -4.40 -3.28
C LEU A 250 -8.61 -5.11 -3.48
N GLY A 251 -8.67 -6.44 -3.50
CA GLY A 251 -9.89 -7.19 -3.83
C GLY A 251 -10.15 -7.22 -5.35
N PRO A 252 -11.34 -7.58 -5.85
CA PRO A 252 -11.58 -7.60 -7.28
C PRO A 252 -11.49 -6.20 -7.90
N PRO A 253 -10.82 -6.03 -9.04
CA PRO A 253 -10.69 -4.73 -9.67
C PRO A 253 -12.08 -4.17 -10.02
N PRO A 254 -12.31 -2.88 -9.78
CA PRO A 254 -13.59 -2.26 -10.07
C PRO A 254 -13.82 -2.21 -11.58
N LYS A 255 -15.09 -2.32 -12.00
CA LYS A 255 -15.47 -2.01 -13.38
C LYS A 255 -15.17 -0.53 -13.62
N VAL A 256 -14.11 -0.26 -14.37
CA VAL A 256 -13.72 1.11 -14.74
C VAL A 256 -14.87 1.71 -15.55
N PRO A 257 -15.45 2.84 -15.14
CA PRO A 257 -16.39 3.56 -15.99
C PRO A 257 -15.68 3.92 -17.30
N ASN A 258 -16.33 3.73 -18.45
CA ASN A 258 -15.78 4.20 -19.73
C ASN A 258 -15.28 5.64 -19.55
N ALA A 259 -13.98 5.84 -19.71
CA ALA A 259 -13.38 7.15 -19.59
C ALA A 259 -13.98 8.03 -20.68
N ASP A 260 -14.82 8.98 -20.29
CA ASP A 260 -15.31 10.00 -21.20
C ASP A 260 -14.10 10.89 -21.50
N HIS A 261 -13.49 10.73 -22.68
CA HIS A 261 -12.27 11.45 -23.11
C HIS A 261 -12.47 12.96 -23.29
N ARG A 262 -13.57 13.53 -22.80
CA ARG A 262 -13.82 14.97 -22.81
C ARG A 262 -13.08 15.61 -21.63
N LYS A 263 -11.81 15.93 -21.87
CA LYS A 263 -11.03 16.84 -21.03
C LYS A 263 -11.71 18.21 -21.01
N GLU A 264 -12.29 18.58 -19.87
CA GLU A 264 -12.17 19.95 -19.40
C GLU A 264 -10.95 20.02 -18.49
N ASP A 265 -10.09 20.99 -18.77
CA ASP A 265 -8.78 21.24 -18.16
C ASP A 265 -8.87 21.80 -16.73
N ASN A 266 -9.83 21.32 -15.96
CA ASN A 266 -9.99 21.62 -14.55
C ASN A 266 -9.71 20.35 -13.78
N SER A 267 -8.43 20.06 -13.54
CA SER A 267 -8.05 19.11 -12.48
C SER A 267 -8.82 19.51 -11.22
N PRO A 268 -9.73 18.67 -10.70
CA PRO A 268 -10.52 19.04 -9.55
C PRO A 268 -9.54 19.39 -8.42
N SER A 269 -9.72 20.57 -7.82
CA SER A 269 -8.94 20.93 -6.64
C SER A 269 -9.24 19.90 -5.58
N PHE A 270 -8.22 19.22 -5.10
CA PHE A 270 -8.36 18.39 -3.91
C PHE A 270 -8.76 19.28 -2.74
N ARG A 271 -9.70 18.79 -1.92
CA ARG A 271 -10.27 19.49 -0.78
C ARG A 271 -9.98 18.67 0.46
N ASN A 272 -9.44 19.31 1.49
CA ASN A 272 -9.19 18.66 2.76
C ASN A 272 -10.52 18.30 3.47
N ALA A 273 -10.42 17.47 4.51
CA ALA A 273 -11.58 16.93 5.18
C ALA A 273 -12.44 18.03 5.84
N GLN A 274 -11.81 19.08 6.38
CA GLN A 274 -12.49 20.22 6.97
C GLN A 274 -13.34 21.00 5.96
N GLU A 275 -12.81 21.32 4.78
CA GLU A 275 -13.54 21.98 3.70
C GLU A 275 -14.73 21.15 3.22
N LEU A 276 -14.53 19.84 3.05
CA LEU A 276 -15.59 18.92 2.67
C LEU A 276 -16.69 18.83 3.74
N LYS A 277 -16.31 18.77 5.02
CA LYS A 277 -17.26 18.79 6.14
C LYS A 277 -18.06 20.08 6.20
N ALA A 278 -17.42 21.23 5.97
CA ALA A 278 -18.09 22.53 5.91
C ALA A 278 -19.12 22.58 4.76
N ALA A 279 -18.86 21.86 3.66
CA ALA A 279 -19.80 21.73 2.54
C ALA A 279 -20.88 20.64 2.72
N GLY A 280 -21.00 20.04 3.91
CA GLY A 280 -22.02 19.03 4.22
C GLY A 280 -21.64 17.60 3.85
N VAL A 281 -20.36 17.31 3.61
CA VAL A 281 -19.87 15.95 3.39
C VAL A 281 -19.51 15.29 4.73
N HIS A 282 -20.11 14.13 4.99
CA HIS A 282 -19.80 13.31 6.15
C HIS A 282 -19.00 12.08 5.74
N PHE A 283 -17.95 11.82 6.52
CA PHE A 283 -17.10 10.65 6.36
C PHE A 283 -17.73 9.44 7.06
N ARG A 284 -17.73 8.31 6.38
CA ARG A 284 -18.24 7.04 6.89
C ARG A 284 -17.23 5.92 6.62
N ARG A 285 -17.12 5.01 7.56
CA ARG A 285 -16.37 3.77 7.36
C ARG A 285 -17.12 2.85 6.38
N SER A 286 -16.40 2.32 5.39
CA SER A 286 -16.96 1.33 4.49
C SER A 286 -17.15 -0.04 5.16
N LYS A 287 -18.06 -0.84 4.60
CA LYS A 287 -18.41 -2.17 5.14
C LYS A 287 -17.33 -3.20 4.83
N THR A 288 -16.65 -3.04 3.70
CA THR A 288 -15.53 -3.89 3.32
C THR A 288 -14.21 -3.20 3.62
N SER A 289 -13.13 -3.97 3.54
CA SER A 289 -11.76 -3.47 3.67
C SER A 289 -11.02 -3.39 2.35
N SER A 290 -11.71 -3.64 1.24
CA SER A 290 -11.12 -3.49 -0.08
C SER A 290 -10.78 -2.02 -0.28
N LEU A 291 -9.55 -1.72 -0.71
CA LEU A 291 -9.17 -0.34 -1.00
C LEU A 291 -9.99 0.25 -2.15
N TRP A 292 -10.59 -0.59 -3.00
CA TRP A 292 -11.51 -0.19 -4.06
C TRP A 292 -12.90 0.20 -3.54
N ASP A 293 -13.27 -0.14 -2.30
CA ASP A 293 -14.59 0.13 -1.74
C ASP A 293 -14.71 1.56 -1.20
N ILE A 294 -14.47 2.50 -2.10
CA ILE A 294 -14.65 3.93 -1.91
C ILE A 294 -15.89 4.37 -2.69
N SER A 295 -16.77 5.11 -2.04
CA SER A 295 -17.98 5.62 -2.69
C SER A 295 -18.42 6.95 -2.14
N PHE A 296 -18.92 7.81 -3.03
CA PHE A 296 -19.54 9.07 -2.66
C PHE A 296 -20.99 9.10 -3.11
N THR A 297 -21.89 9.35 -2.15
CA THR A 297 -23.34 9.48 -2.39
C THR A 297 -23.80 10.86 -1.95
N SER A 298 -24.46 11.58 -2.86
CA SER A 298 -25.02 12.91 -2.60
C SER A 298 -26.53 12.80 -2.40
N LEU A 299 -27.02 13.16 -1.22
CA LEU A 299 -28.44 13.19 -0.83
C LEU A 299 -28.86 14.63 -0.52
N GLY A 300 -29.28 15.36 -1.54
CA GLY A 300 -29.74 16.75 -1.40
C GLY A 300 -28.66 17.67 -0.83
N LEU A 301 -28.84 18.09 0.43
CA LEU A 301 -27.89 18.95 1.15
C LEU A 301 -26.70 18.21 1.78
N VAL A 302 -26.74 16.89 1.82
CA VAL A 302 -25.77 16.08 2.57
C VAL A 302 -25.03 15.13 1.63
N GLY A 303 -23.71 15.06 1.76
CA GLY A 303 -22.86 14.09 1.09
C GLY A 303 -22.38 13.02 2.05
N PHE A 304 -22.22 11.79 1.58
CA PHE A 304 -21.60 10.70 2.35
C PHE A 304 -20.44 10.12 1.55
N LEU A 305 -19.22 10.29 2.09
CA LEU A 305 -18.02 9.67 1.57
C LEU A 305 -17.69 8.44 2.41
N ASN A 306 -17.86 7.25 1.83
CA ASN A 306 -17.50 5.99 2.45
C ASN A 306 -16.05 5.64 2.08
N LEU A 307 -15.22 5.36 3.07
CA LEU A 307 -13.81 4.99 2.91
C LEU A 307 -13.49 3.70 3.65
N PRO A 308 -12.68 2.80 3.06
CA PRO A 308 -12.20 1.62 3.76
C PRO A 308 -11.30 2.04 4.94
N PRO A 309 -11.27 1.28 6.05
CA PRO A 309 -10.48 1.63 7.22
C PRO A 309 -9.00 1.24 7.07
N ILE A 310 -8.10 2.08 7.57
CA ILE A 310 -6.67 1.80 7.78
C ILE A 310 -6.39 1.63 9.27
N ASN A 311 -5.50 0.70 9.63
CA ASN A 311 -5.02 0.51 11.00
C ASN A 311 -3.54 0.88 11.14
N GLU A 312 -3.10 1.21 12.35
CA GLU A 312 -1.70 1.60 12.64
C GLU A 312 -0.63 0.63 12.16
N ASP A 313 -0.79 -0.65 12.48
CA ASP A 313 0.15 -1.71 12.06
C ASP A 313 0.23 -1.83 10.53
N ALA A 314 -0.77 -1.30 9.82
CA ALA A 314 -0.79 -1.30 8.36
C ALA A 314 -0.01 -0.13 7.76
N MET A 315 0.42 0.90 8.52
CA MET A 315 1.07 2.05 7.91
C MET A 315 2.43 1.69 7.31
N SER A 316 3.31 1.02 8.07
CA SER A 316 4.58 0.50 7.54
C SER A 316 4.34 -0.45 6.36
N LEU A 317 3.27 -1.23 6.43
CA LEU A 317 2.89 -2.10 5.32
C LEU A 317 2.43 -1.32 4.08
N PHE A 318 1.64 -0.26 4.24
CA PHE A 318 1.22 0.63 3.16
C PHE A 318 2.45 1.22 2.47
N LEU A 319 3.47 1.63 3.23
CA LEU A 319 4.72 2.11 2.65
C LEU A 319 5.45 1.04 1.83
N ASN A 320 5.48 -0.22 2.29
CA ASN A 320 6.07 -1.32 1.53
C ASN A 320 5.27 -1.64 0.26
N LEU A 321 3.93 -1.58 0.33
CA LEU A 321 3.06 -1.75 -0.84
C LEU A 321 3.20 -0.60 -1.85
N ILE A 322 3.34 0.63 -1.38
CA ILE A 322 3.61 1.81 -2.23
C ILE A 322 4.99 1.67 -2.86
N ALA A 323 6.01 1.29 -2.08
CA ALA A 323 7.34 1.01 -2.61
C ALA A 323 7.31 -0.04 -3.72
N TYR A 324 6.51 -1.09 -3.52
CA TYR A 324 6.29 -2.13 -4.52
C TYR A 324 5.60 -1.58 -5.78
N GLU A 325 4.56 -0.76 -5.65
CA GLU A 325 3.91 -0.10 -6.80
C GLU A 325 4.79 0.95 -7.51
N MET A 326 5.83 1.45 -6.85
CA MET A 326 6.80 2.37 -7.44
C MET A 326 7.97 1.65 -8.15
N CYS A 327 8.04 0.33 -8.07
CA CYS A 327 9.04 -0.47 -8.77
C CYS A 327 8.88 -0.37 -10.31
N PRO A 328 9.95 -0.11 -11.08
CA PRO A 328 9.87 0.23 -12.50
C PRO A 328 9.48 -0.94 -13.42
N ASP A 329 9.66 -2.16 -12.95
CA ASP A 329 9.36 -3.42 -13.62
C ASP A 329 7.97 -3.97 -13.25
N PHE A 330 7.30 -3.39 -12.24
CA PHE A 330 5.97 -3.82 -11.83
C PHE A 330 4.88 -3.10 -12.62
N LEU A 331 4.24 -3.82 -13.55
CA LEU A 331 3.06 -3.35 -14.27
C LEU A 331 1.84 -3.38 -13.36
N ASN A 332 1.57 -2.26 -12.68
CA ASN A 332 0.52 -2.18 -11.69
C ASN A 332 -0.58 -1.16 -12.04
N ASN A 333 -1.69 -1.24 -11.31
CA ASN A 333 -2.83 -0.33 -11.44
C ASN A 333 -2.81 0.82 -10.42
N PHE A 334 -1.69 1.02 -9.70
CA PHE A 334 -1.49 2.05 -8.68
C PHE A 334 -2.61 2.08 -7.62
N GLY A 335 -3.24 0.94 -7.33
CA GLY A 335 -4.41 0.89 -6.47
C GLY A 335 -4.14 1.34 -5.03
N VAL A 336 -3.02 0.89 -4.46
CA VAL A 336 -2.62 1.25 -3.09
C VAL A 336 -2.12 2.69 -3.04
N THR A 337 -1.24 3.06 -3.97
CA THR A 337 -0.65 4.40 -4.10
C THR A 337 -1.75 5.44 -4.33
N SER A 338 -2.70 5.16 -5.21
CA SER A 338 -3.80 6.09 -5.48
C SER A 338 -4.74 6.23 -4.29
N TYR A 339 -4.98 5.15 -3.53
CA TYR A 339 -5.73 5.23 -2.27
C TYR A 339 -5.01 6.13 -1.26
N PHE A 340 -3.71 5.92 -1.09
CA PHE A 340 -2.89 6.72 -0.17
C PHE A 340 -2.84 8.19 -0.60
N SER A 341 -2.61 8.49 -1.87
CA SER A 341 -2.65 9.85 -2.42
C SER A 341 -4.02 10.51 -2.21
N PHE A 342 -5.11 9.75 -2.40
CA PHE A 342 -6.45 10.26 -2.13
C PHE A 342 -6.62 10.62 -0.64
N LEU A 343 -6.17 9.77 0.28
CA LEU A 343 -6.21 10.10 1.72
C LEU A 343 -5.31 11.26 2.10
N SER A 344 -4.09 11.33 1.56
CA SER A 344 -3.18 12.45 1.75
C SER A 344 -3.84 13.77 1.33
N SER A 345 -4.57 13.75 0.22
CA SER A 345 -5.32 14.92 -0.25
C SER A 345 -6.46 15.38 0.68
N LEU A 346 -6.99 14.46 1.50
CA LEU A 346 -7.99 14.77 2.52
C LEU A 346 -7.37 15.28 3.82
N ILE A 347 -6.09 14.97 4.08
CA ILE A 347 -5.40 15.25 5.34
C ILE A 347 -4.38 16.37 5.11
N ALA A 348 -4.83 17.63 5.16
CA ALA A 348 -3.93 18.78 5.08
C ALA A 348 -3.45 19.24 6.46
N HIS A 349 -4.30 19.07 7.48
CA HIS A 349 -4.07 19.54 8.84
C HIS A 349 -4.38 18.45 9.88
N PRO A 350 -3.87 18.58 11.12
CA PRO A 350 -4.18 17.64 12.20
C PRO A 350 -5.69 17.47 12.46
N ASP A 351 -6.47 18.54 12.27
CA ASP A 351 -7.93 18.47 12.42
C ASP A 351 -8.61 17.61 11.36
N ASP A 352 -8.01 17.45 10.17
CA ASP A 352 -8.50 16.52 9.15
C ASP A 352 -8.24 15.07 9.56
N ALA A 353 -7.04 14.79 10.05
CA ALA A 353 -6.67 13.49 10.61
C ALA A 353 -7.60 13.10 11.76
N LYS A 354 -7.88 14.04 12.67
CA LYS A 354 -8.82 13.88 13.78
C LYS A 354 -10.23 13.54 13.30
N GLN A 355 -10.70 14.18 12.24
CA GLN A 355 -12.01 13.89 11.65
C GLN A 355 -12.09 12.47 11.10
N LEU A 356 -11.12 12.05 10.29
CA LEU A 356 -11.09 10.70 9.71
C LEU A 356 -10.93 9.62 10.79
N ARG A 357 -10.18 9.92 11.86
CA ARG A 357 -10.08 9.07 13.05
C ARG A 357 -11.42 8.96 13.79
N SER A 358 -12.13 10.07 13.99
CA SER A 358 -13.46 10.08 14.61
C SER A 358 -14.51 9.30 13.79
N ALA A 359 -14.34 9.22 12.47
CA ALA A 359 -15.17 8.42 11.57
C ALA A 359 -14.76 6.93 11.51
N HIS A 360 -13.77 6.51 12.30
CA HIS A 360 -13.18 5.17 12.30
C HIS A 360 -12.63 4.74 10.92
N ILE A 361 -12.15 5.69 10.13
CA ILE A 361 -11.41 5.42 8.89
C ILE A 361 -9.94 5.22 9.23
N LEU A 362 -9.37 6.05 10.09
CA LEU A 362 -8.01 5.92 10.59
C LEU A 362 -8.06 5.33 12.02
N CYS A 363 -7.89 4.02 12.15
CA CYS A 363 -8.10 3.27 13.39
C CYS A 363 -6.79 3.00 14.15
N ASN A 364 -6.86 3.09 15.48
CA ASN A 364 -5.82 2.63 16.42
C ASN A 364 -4.41 3.19 16.20
N LEU A 365 -4.26 4.37 15.59
CA LEU A 365 -2.97 5.05 15.46
C LEU A 365 -2.56 5.64 16.80
N ARG A 366 -1.59 5.03 17.51
CA ARG A 366 -0.97 5.54 18.74
C ARG A 366 -0.31 6.91 18.55
N GLY A 367 -0.01 7.29 17.31
CA GLY A 367 0.45 8.64 16.95
C GLY A 367 -0.58 9.75 17.15
N SER A 368 -0.11 10.95 17.51
CA SER A 368 -0.96 12.15 17.57
C SER A 368 -1.57 12.46 16.19
N ASP A 369 -2.68 13.21 16.16
CA ASP A 369 -3.24 13.68 14.89
C ASP A 369 -2.21 14.50 14.07
N GLN A 370 -1.30 15.19 14.77
CA GLN A 370 -0.17 15.91 14.17
C GLN A 370 0.81 14.96 13.48
N ALA A 371 1.32 13.94 14.18
CA ALA A 371 2.27 13.00 13.61
C ALA A 371 1.69 12.27 12.38
N LEU A 372 0.37 12.03 12.37
CA LEU A 372 -0.31 11.45 11.24
C LEU A 372 -0.37 12.41 10.04
N ALA A 373 -0.74 13.67 10.28
CA ALA A 373 -0.76 14.69 9.23
C ALA A 373 0.65 14.90 8.64
N ASP A 374 1.68 14.95 9.48
CA ASP A 374 3.07 15.10 9.07
C ASP A 374 3.49 13.94 8.15
N LEU A 375 3.14 12.70 8.50
CA LEU A 375 3.44 11.52 7.68
C LEU A 375 2.80 11.60 6.28
N PHE A 376 1.51 11.92 6.21
CA PHE A 376 0.81 12.04 4.92
C PHE A 376 1.31 13.23 4.09
N HIS A 377 1.80 14.28 4.74
CA HIS A 377 2.39 15.45 4.10
C HIS A 377 3.81 15.19 3.59
N GLU A 378 4.61 14.39 4.31
CA GLU A 378 5.97 13.99 3.93
C GLU A 378 5.96 13.11 2.67
N ILE A 379 5.04 12.14 2.61
CA ILE A 379 5.01 11.14 1.53
C ILE A 379 4.11 11.56 0.35
N GLY A 380 2.96 12.17 0.65
CA GLY A 380 1.90 12.44 -0.32
C GLY A 380 2.33 13.14 -1.62
N PRO A 381 3.17 14.19 -1.56
CA PRO A 381 3.61 14.94 -2.74
C PRO A 381 4.43 14.11 -3.75
N ASP A 382 5.14 13.07 -3.29
CA ASP A 382 5.97 12.22 -4.15
C ASP A 382 5.15 11.11 -4.85
N LEU A 383 3.87 10.97 -4.49
CA LEU A 383 2.99 9.93 -5.01
C LEU A 383 2.04 10.48 -6.08
N VAL A 384 1.91 9.72 -7.17
CA VAL A 384 1.02 10.08 -8.28
C VAL A 384 -0.36 9.45 -8.08
N LEU A 385 -1.41 10.27 -8.05
CA LEU A 385 -2.79 9.78 -8.17
C LEU A 385 -3.06 9.33 -9.61
N ALA A 386 -2.71 8.09 -9.93
CA ALA A 386 -2.78 7.57 -11.28
C ALA A 386 -4.11 6.87 -11.62
N HIS A 387 -4.83 6.33 -10.63
CA HIS A 387 -5.96 5.44 -10.93
C HIS A 387 -7.30 6.19 -11.20
N PRO A 388 -7.99 5.92 -12.34
CA PRO A 388 -9.21 6.64 -12.76
C PRO A 388 -10.40 6.58 -11.80
N MET A 389 -10.46 5.58 -10.94
CA MET A 389 -11.52 5.49 -9.94
C MET A 389 -11.51 6.70 -9.01
N TYR A 390 -10.35 7.08 -8.48
CA TYR A 390 -10.23 8.15 -7.51
C TYR A 390 -10.50 9.51 -8.16
N SER A 391 -10.09 9.69 -9.42
CA SER A 391 -10.44 10.90 -10.18
C SER A 391 -11.96 11.03 -10.38
N SER A 392 -12.66 9.93 -10.63
CA SER A 392 -14.13 9.93 -10.74
C SER A 392 -14.83 10.34 -9.43
N ILE A 393 -14.27 9.93 -8.28
CA ILE A 393 -14.81 10.25 -6.96
C ILE A 393 -14.53 11.70 -6.60
N ASN A 394 -13.32 12.19 -6.88
CA ASN A 394 -12.97 13.60 -6.77
C ASN A 394 -13.88 14.50 -7.60
N ALA A 395 -14.19 14.11 -8.84
CA ALA A 395 -15.11 14.85 -9.69
C ALA A 395 -16.53 14.95 -9.07
N LYS A 396 -17.02 13.87 -8.46
CA LYS A 396 -18.33 13.87 -7.76
C LYS A 396 -18.30 14.75 -6.50
N LEU A 397 -17.22 14.68 -5.71
CA LEU A 397 -17.02 15.52 -4.54
C LEU A 397 -16.99 17.00 -4.91
N GLU A 398 -16.19 17.37 -5.92
CA GLU A 398 -16.06 18.73 -6.41
C GLU A 398 -17.38 19.27 -6.96
N LYS A 399 -18.15 18.43 -7.68
CA LYS A 399 -19.49 18.80 -8.15
C LYS A 399 -20.44 19.09 -6.98
N HIS A 400 -20.44 18.25 -5.94
CA HIS A 400 -21.26 18.47 -4.75
C HIS A 400 -20.85 19.77 -4.04
N TYR A 401 -19.56 19.93 -3.78
CA TYR A 401 -19.00 21.11 -3.15
C TYR A 401 -19.36 22.39 -3.91
N LYS A 402 -19.10 22.46 -5.21
CA LYS A 402 -19.42 23.65 -6.04
C LYS A 402 -20.91 23.97 -6.05
N THR A 403 -21.77 22.96 -6.10
CA THR A 403 -23.23 23.17 -6.05
C THR A 403 -23.65 23.75 -4.71
N LYS A 404 -23.05 23.27 -3.61
CA LYS A 404 -23.31 23.76 -2.24
C LYS A 404 -22.76 25.15 -2.02
N TRP A 405 -21.51 25.38 -2.39
CA TRP A 405 -20.86 26.67 -2.29
C TRP A 405 -21.66 27.75 -3.02
N LYS A 406 -22.14 27.46 -4.24
CA LYS A 406 -23.03 28.36 -4.98
C LYS A 406 -24.35 28.64 -4.25
N ALA A 407 -25.00 27.60 -3.71
CA ALA A 407 -26.25 27.76 -2.98
C ALA A 407 -26.07 28.56 -1.68
N TRP A 408 -25.01 28.25 -0.92
CA TRP A 408 -24.68 28.96 0.32
C TRP A 408 -24.30 30.41 0.07
N MET A 409 -23.50 30.68 -0.97
CA MET A 409 -23.19 32.04 -1.39
C MET A 409 -24.45 32.79 -1.82
N ALA A 410 -25.34 32.16 -2.59
CA ALA A 410 -26.60 32.78 -2.99
C ALA A 410 -27.46 33.15 -1.76
N GLN A 411 -27.61 32.23 -0.80
CA GLN A 411 -28.35 32.48 0.43
C GLN A 411 -27.68 33.56 1.30
N PHE A 412 -26.35 33.54 1.43
CA PHE A 412 -25.62 34.57 2.17
C PHE A 412 -25.83 35.96 1.57
N PHE A 413 -25.80 36.06 0.23
CA PHE A 413 -26.11 37.30 -0.47
C PHE A 413 -27.55 37.73 -0.25
N GLU A 414 -28.50 36.80 -0.26
CA GLU A 414 -29.90 37.10 0.02
C GLU A 414 -30.12 37.55 1.48
N ASP A 415 -29.48 36.91 2.47
CA ASP A 415 -29.67 37.20 3.89
C ASP A 415 -28.95 38.48 4.35
N HIS A 416 -27.75 38.77 3.81
CA HIS A 416 -26.92 39.91 4.24
C HIS A 416 -27.01 41.11 3.30
N PHE A 417 -27.35 40.88 2.03
CA PHE A 417 -27.50 41.92 1.01
C PHE A 417 -28.93 41.95 0.45
N SER A 418 -29.92 41.61 1.28
CA SER A 418 -31.36 41.58 0.93
C SER A 418 -31.89 42.93 0.44
N SER A 419 -31.21 44.02 0.81
CA SER A 419 -31.55 45.38 0.40
C SER A 419 -30.44 45.97 -0.47
N PRO A 420 -30.77 46.52 -1.66
CA PRO A 420 -29.81 47.24 -2.51
C PRO A 420 -29.05 48.34 -1.76
N TRP A 421 -29.69 48.94 -0.74
CA TRP A 421 -29.08 49.97 0.09
C TRP A 421 -27.99 49.45 1.02
N VAL A 422 -28.11 48.21 1.53
CA VAL A 422 -27.08 47.59 2.38
C VAL A 422 -25.84 47.25 1.54
N MET A 423 -26.04 46.78 0.31
CA MET A 423 -24.96 46.56 -0.65
C MET A 423 -24.26 47.88 -1.05
N LEU A 424 -25.02 48.96 -1.28
CA LEU A 424 -24.46 50.28 -1.56
C LEU A 424 -23.72 50.89 -0.35
N ALA A 425 -24.25 50.72 0.86
CA ALA A 425 -23.60 51.18 2.08
C ALA A 425 -22.29 50.43 2.35
N PHE A 426 -22.28 49.11 2.18
CA PHE A 426 -21.08 48.29 2.32
C PHE A 426 -20.01 48.64 1.28
N THR A 427 -20.39 48.80 0.01
CA THR A 427 -19.46 49.20 -1.05
C THR A 427 -18.95 50.63 -0.85
N GLY A 428 -19.79 51.56 -0.39
CA GLY A 428 -19.38 52.90 0.02
C GLY A 428 -18.36 52.90 1.16
N ALA A 429 -18.62 52.14 2.22
CA ALA A 429 -17.71 52.00 3.36
C ALA A 429 -16.36 51.38 2.96
N LEU A 430 -16.37 50.33 2.12
CA LEU A 430 -15.15 49.71 1.60
C LEU A 430 -14.34 50.68 0.75
N THR A 431 -14.99 51.45 -0.12
CA THR A 431 -14.34 52.46 -0.96
C THR A 431 -13.69 53.56 -0.11
N ALA A 432 -14.39 54.03 0.94
CA ALA A 432 -13.85 55.00 1.88
C ALA A 432 -12.63 54.46 2.64
N LEU A 433 -12.63 53.18 3.03
CA LEU A 433 -11.47 52.51 3.65
C LEU A 433 -10.26 52.44 2.71
N VAL A 434 -10.48 52.06 1.45
CA VAL A 434 -9.42 52.02 0.42
C VAL A 434 -8.85 53.42 0.19
N LEU A 435 -9.70 54.43 0.02
CA LEU A 435 -9.28 55.82 -0.15
C LEU A 435 -8.50 56.32 1.08
N SER A 436 -8.94 55.95 2.28
CA SER A 436 -8.24 56.29 3.53
C SER A 436 -6.86 55.62 3.61
N GLY A 437 -6.73 54.37 3.15
CA GLY A 437 -5.45 53.67 3.03
C GLY A 437 -4.52 54.33 2.02
N ILE A 438 -5.05 54.72 0.86
CA ILE A 438 -4.30 55.46 -0.18
C ILE A 438 -3.84 56.82 0.36
N GLN A 439 -4.73 57.57 1.00
CA GLN A 439 -4.42 58.86 1.61
C GLN A 439 -3.33 58.70 2.67
N THR A 440 -3.46 57.72 3.57
CA THR A 440 -2.46 57.42 4.60
C THR A 440 -1.11 57.08 3.97
N ARG A 441 -1.09 56.28 2.90
CA ARG A 441 0.14 55.96 2.15
C ARG A 441 0.78 57.20 1.56
N TYR A 442 0.02 58.08 0.89
CA TYR A 442 0.56 59.34 0.36
C TYR A 442 1.04 60.29 1.45
N THR A 443 0.32 60.40 2.57
CA THR A 443 0.74 61.20 3.73
C THR A 443 2.05 60.67 4.32
N VAL A 444 2.19 59.36 4.50
CA VAL A 444 3.42 58.73 4.96
C VAL A 444 4.56 58.95 3.97
N CYS A 445 4.35 58.70 2.67
CA CYS A 445 5.36 58.96 1.64
C CYS A 445 5.79 60.43 1.58
N SER A 446 4.86 61.38 1.78
CA SER A 446 5.17 62.82 1.83
C SER A 446 5.98 63.21 3.07
N PHE A 447 5.87 62.46 4.16
CA PHE A 447 6.60 62.72 5.41
C PHE A 447 8.06 62.25 5.34
N TYR A 448 8.34 61.22 4.54
CA TYR A 448 9.69 60.69 4.27
C TYR A 448 10.40 61.35 3.07
N GLN A 449 9.77 62.34 2.42
CA GLN A 449 10.33 63.08 1.28
C GLN A 449 10.88 64.46 1.66
N LYS A 450 11.19 64.68 2.95
CA LYS A 450 11.88 65.86 3.47
C LYS A 450 13.30 65.55 3.91
#